data_AF-A0A4R4DEG9-F1
#
_entry.id   AF-A0A4R4DEG9-F1
#
_cell.length_a   1.000
_cell.length_b   1.000
_cell.length_c   1.000
_cell.angle_alpha   90.00
_cell.angle_beta   90.00
_cell.angle_gamma   90.00
#
_symmetry.space_group_name_H-M   'P 1'
#
loop_
_entity.id
_entity.type
_entity.pdbx_description
1 polymer ?
#
loop_
_entity_poly.entity_id
_entity_poly.type
_entity_poly.pdbx_seq_one_letter_code
_entity_poly.pdbx_strand_id
1 'polypeptide(L)'
;MENHFGKGLMAGLQASYADTATHAANFCADYKRGFVLGYSHRMFEKTGDRQLSAWEAGILTRRYGLERDWVMDFFKEGNSSTAQRYFMAGYRLES
;
A
#
# COMPACT_ATOMS: atom_id res chain seq x y z
N MET A 1 15.00 16.07 10.84
CA MET A 1 13.69 15.62 10.36
C MET A 1 13.86 14.20 9.87
N GLU A 2 13.32 13.21 10.57
CA GLU A 2 13.46 11.82 10.14
C GLU A 2 12.47 11.54 9.00
N ASN A 3 12.92 10.91 7.91
CA ASN A 3 12.06 10.56 6.79
C ASN A 3 11.34 9.22 7.06
N HIS A 4 10.23 9.27 7.80
CA HIS A 4 9.46 8.07 8.18
C HIS A 4 8.85 7.38 6.96
N PHE A 5 8.38 8.15 5.99
CA PHE A 5 7.87 7.64 4.71
C PHE A 5 8.93 6.81 3.98
N GLY A 6 10.13 7.36 3.80
CA GLY A 6 11.23 6.67 3.13
C GLY A 6 11.66 5.39 3.85
N LYS A 7 11.71 5.40 5.18
CA LYS A 7 11.96 4.18 5.99
C LYS A 7 10.89 3.11 5.75
N GLY A 8 9.61 3.51 5.75
CA GLY A 8 8.49 2.62 5.44
C GLY A 8 8.56 2.07 4.03
N LEU A 9 8.86 2.92 3.04
CA LEU A 9 9.00 2.53 1.63
C LEU A 9 10.05 1.44 1.44
N MET A 10 11.24 1.63 2.02
CA MET A 10 12.31 0.62 1.96
C MET A 10 11.91 -0.67 2.68
N ALA A 11 11.25 -0.59 3.83
CA ALA A 11 10.75 -1.77 4.53
C ALA A 11 9.75 -2.55 3.67
N GLY A 12 8.80 -1.88 3.02
CA GLY A 12 7.84 -2.52 2.11
C GLY A 12 8.51 -3.19 0.90
N LEU A 13 9.51 -2.54 0.30
CA LEU A 13 10.29 -3.10 -0.82
C LEU A 13 11.09 -4.36 -0.43
N GLN A 14 11.49 -4.47 0.83
CA GLN A 14 12.26 -5.60 1.36
C GLN A 14 11.37 -6.68 2.00
N ALA A 15 10.14 -6.34 2.38
CA ALA A 15 9.26 -7.22 3.13
C ALA A 15 8.79 -8.41 2.29
N SER A 16 9.08 -9.63 2.75
CA SER A 16 8.62 -10.87 2.11
C SER A 16 7.11 -11.07 2.16
N TYR A 17 6.47 -10.54 3.21
CA TYR A 17 5.04 -10.63 3.49
C TYR A 17 4.55 -9.28 4.01
N ALA A 18 3.26 -9.00 3.86
CA ALA A 18 2.66 -7.82 4.47
C ALA A 18 2.62 -7.93 5.99
N ASP A 19 2.87 -6.82 6.68
CA ASP A 19 2.77 -6.74 8.13
C ASP A 19 1.34 -6.93 8.64
N THR A 20 1.24 -7.35 9.90
CA THR A 20 -0.04 -7.44 10.61
C THR A 20 -0.52 -6.05 11.03
N ALA A 21 -1.83 -5.89 11.23
CA ALA A 21 -2.41 -4.65 11.75
C ALA A 21 -1.78 -4.25 13.09
N THR A 22 -1.54 -5.21 13.98
CA THR A 22 -0.90 -5.01 15.30
C THR A 22 0.52 -4.48 15.16
N HIS A 23 1.31 -5.01 14.22
CA HIS A 23 2.66 -4.51 13.98
C HIS A 23 2.62 -3.09 13.41
N ALA A 24 1.76 -2.87 12.40
CA ALA A 24 1.57 -1.58 11.77
C ALA A 24 1.06 -0.49 12.74
N ALA A 25 0.34 -0.85 13.81
CA ALA A 25 -0.13 0.09 14.82
C ALA A 25 0.99 0.84 15.56
N ASN A 26 2.21 0.29 15.60
CA ASN A 26 3.37 0.92 16.24
C ASN A 26 4.00 2.04 15.41
N PHE A 27 3.53 2.25 14.18
CA PHE A 27 4.11 3.22 13.25
C PHE A 27 3.16 4.38 12.94
N CYS A 28 3.71 5.52 12.56
CA CYS A 28 2.92 6.67 12.11
C CYS A 28 2.35 6.46 10.70
N ALA A 29 1.39 7.30 10.31
CA ALA A 29 0.74 7.23 9.00
C ALA A 29 1.75 7.31 7.83
N ASP A 30 2.78 8.17 7.93
CA ASP A 30 3.79 8.30 6.88
C ASP A 30 4.58 7.02 6.64
N TYR A 31 5.01 6.35 7.72
CA TYR A 31 5.70 5.07 7.61
C TYR A 31 4.79 4.01 6.98
N LYS A 32 3.55 3.86 7.49
CA LYS A 32 2.60 2.88 6.96
C LYS A 32 2.30 3.14 5.49
N ARG A 33 2.14 4.40 5.08
CA ARG A 33 1.93 4.81 3.68
C ARG A 33 3.12 4.41 2.81
N GLY A 34 4.33 4.71 3.26
CA GLY A 34 5.56 4.27 2.60
C GLY A 34 5.59 2.75 2.43
N PHE A 35 5.34 2.01 3.51
CA PHE A 35 5.32 0.54 3.50
C PHE A 35 4.34 -0.02 2.48
N VAL A 36 3.09 0.46 2.47
CA VAL A 36 2.07 -0.03 1.52
C VAL A 36 2.52 0.18 0.08
N LEU A 37 3.10 1.34 -0.25
CA LEU A 37 3.57 1.63 -1.61
C LEU A 37 4.76 0.77 -2.00
N GLY A 38 5.74 0.63 -1.10
CA GLY A 38 6.94 -0.19 -1.34
C GLY A 38 6.57 -1.65 -1.56
N TYR A 39 5.70 -2.19 -0.70
CA TYR A 39 5.23 -3.56 -0.81
C TYR A 39 4.45 -3.81 -2.10
N SER A 40 3.52 -2.90 -2.44
CA SER A 40 2.71 -3.03 -3.66
C SER A 40 3.55 -2.92 -4.93
N HIS A 41 4.58 -2.05 -4.93
CA HIS A 41 5.54 -1.92 -6.02
C HIS A 41 6.37 -3.19 -6.20
N ARG A 42 6.92 -3.74 -5.11
CA ARG A 42 7.64 -5.01 -5.12
C ARG A 42 6.78 -6.15 -5.67
N MET A 43 5.52 -6.21 -5.26
CA MET A 43 4.56 -7.21 -5.77
C MET A 43 4.32 -7.04 -7.27
N PHE A 44 4.29 -5.80 -7.77
CA PHE A 44 4.18 -5.52 -9.20
C PHE A 44 5.44 -5.99 -9.94
N GLU A 45 6.64 -5.70 -9.42
CA GLU A 45 7.89 -6.17 -10.02
C GLU A 45 7.99 -7.70 -10.07
N LYS A 46 7.46 -8.38 -9.04
CA LYS A 46 7.48 -9.84 -8.96
C LYS A 46 6.48 -10.52 -9.88
N THR A 47 5.28 -9.96 -10.02
CA THR A 47 4.15 -10.61 -10.72
C THR A 47 3.89 -10.04 -12.11
N GLY A 48 4.30 -8.80 -12.37
CA GLY A 48 3.90 -8.03 -13.54
C GLY A 48 2.44 -7.54 -13.49
N ASP A 49 1.67 -7.88 -12.44
CA ASP A 49 0.24 -7.59 -12.36
C ASP A 49 -0.04 -6.33 -11.52
N ARG A 50 -0.26 -5.22 -12.23
CA ARG A 50 -0.57 -3.93 -11.62
C ARG A 50 -1.93 -3.92 -10.90
N GLN A 51 -2.89 -4.73 -11.33
CA GLN A 51 -4.23 -4.77 -10.75
C GLN A 51 -4.21 -5.52 -9.42
N LEU A 52 -3.50 -6.65 -9.36
CA LEU A 52 -3.27 -7.38 -8.13
C LEU A 52 -2.53 -6.52 -7.09
N SER A 53 -1.44 -5.85 -7.50
CA SER A 53 -0.72 -4.92 -6.61
C SER A 53 -1.61 -3.80 -6.08
N ALA A 54 -2.47 -3.23 -6.92
CA ALA A 54 -3.40 -2.18 -6.49
C ALA A 54 -4.45 -2.73 -5.52
N TRP A 55 -4.98 -3.93 -5.76
CA TRP A 55 -5.92 -4.60 -4.86
C TRP A 55 -5.31 -4.87 -3.47
N GLU A 56 -4.09 -5.40 -3.43
CA GLU A 56 -3.37 -5.62 -2.17
C GLU A 56 -3.09 -4.29 -1.43
N ALA A 57 -2.70 -3.24 -2.16
CA ALA A 57 -2.53 -1.91 -1.58
C ALA A 57 -3.81 -1.42 -0.89
N GLY A 58 -4.97 -1.69 -1.49
CA GLY A 58 -6.28 -1.38 -0.93
C GLY A 58 -6.53 -2.08 0.41
N ILE A 59 -6.30 -3.40 0.47
CA ILE A 59 -6.43 -4.20 1.70
C ILE A 59 -5.53 -3.64 2.80
N LEU A 60 -4.24 -3.41 2.49
CA LEU A 60 -3.29 -2.94 3.49
C LEU A 60 -3.60 -1.52 3.97
N THR A 61 -4.07 -0.64 3.08
CA THR A 61 -4.51 0.71 3.46
C THR A 61 -5.59 0.65 4.52
N ARG A 62 -6.59 -0.21 4.33
CA ARG A 62 -7.68 -0.40 5.29
C ARG A 62 -7.18 -1.05 6.58
N ARG A 63 -6.43 -2.14 6.48
CA ARG A 63 -5.84 -2.89 7.61
C ARG A 63 -5.00 -1.99 8.53
N TYR A 64 -4.29 -1.02 7.96
CA TYR A 64 -3.38 -0.15 8.70
C TYR A 64 -4.04 1.14 9.21
N GLY A 65 -5.34 1.33 8.93
CA GLY A 65 -6.09 2.52 9.32
C GLY A 65 -5.64 3.79 8.57
N LEU A 66 -5.16 3.65 7.33
CA LEU A 66 -4.72 4.77 6.50
C LEU A 66 -5.89 5.45 5.79
N GLU A 67 -5.75 6.75 5.55
CA GLU A 67 -6.66 7.47 4.68
C GLU A 67 -6.56 6.95 3.25
N ARG A 68 -7.67 6.42 2.77
CA ARG A 68 -7.83 5.84 1.43
C ARG A 68 -7.28 6.73 0.31
N ASP A 69 -7.67 8.00 0.32
CA ASP A 69 -7.40 8.90 -0.79
C ASP A 69 -5.91 9.25 -0.91
N TRP A 70 -5.17 9.21 0.20
CA TRP A 70 -3.72 9.46 0.20
C TRP A 70 -2.93 8.33 -0.47
N VAL A 71 -3.37 7.08 -0.31
CA VAL A 71 -2.73 5.93 -0.96
C VAL A 71 -3.23 5.75 -2.39
N MET A 72 -4.52 6.02 -2.63
CA MET A 72 -5.08 5.91 -3.98
C MET A 72 -4.45 6.90 -4.97
N ASP A 73 -3.99 8.07 -4.49
CA ASP A 73 -3.41 9.11 -5.34
C ASP A 73 -2.22 8.62 -6.18
N PHE A 74 -1.40 7.71 -5.64
CA PHE A 74 -0.27 7.10 -6.37
C PHE A 74 -0.71 6.23 -7.55
N PHE A 75 -1.94 5.73 -7.54
CA PHE A 75 -2.50 4.96 -8.64
C PHE A 75 -3.22 5.86 -9.66
N LYS A 76 -3.41 7.15 -9.37
CA LYS A 76 -4.02 8.12 -10.30
C LYS A 76 -3.03 8.61 -11.36
N GLU A 77 -1.76 8.78 -11.01
CA GLU A 77 -0.74 9.31 -11.93
C GLU A 77 -0.54 8.45 -13.19
N GLY A 78 -0.93 7.18 -13.18
CA GLY A 78 -0.83 6.27 -14.33
C GLY A 78 -2.07 6.21 -15.25
N ASN A 79 -3.10 7.04 -15.03
CA ASN A 79 -4.37 7.02 -15.79
C ASN A 79 -5.11 5.66 -15.84
N SER A 80 -4.75 4.71 -14.97
CA SER A 80 -5.37 3.39 -14.94
C SER A 80 -6.62 3.41 -14.08
N SER A 81 -7.75 3.77 -14.70
CA SER A 81 -9.09 3.67 -14.09
C SER A 81 -9.37 2.27 -13.53
N THR A 82 -8.75 1.24 -14.10
CA THR A 82 -8.81 -0.14 -13.61
C THR A 82 -8.06 -0.35 -12.30
N ALA A 83 -6.81 0.12 -12.16
CA ALA A 83 -6.05 -0.04 -10.91
C ALA A 83 -6.77 0.59 -9.71
N GLN A 84 -7.40 1.75 -9.90
CA GLN A 84 -8.22 2.40 -8.86
C GLN A 84 -9.43 1.55 -8.45
N ARG A 85 -10.09 0.89 -9.41
CA ARG A 85 -11.21 -0.03 -9.13
C ARG A 85 -10.76 -1.23 -8.31
N TYR A 86 -9.62 -1.82 -8.64
CA TYR A 86 -9.05 -2.94 -7.91
C TYR A 86 -8.61 -2.55 -6.50
N PHE A 87 -7.95 -1.38 -6.36
CA PHE A 87 -7.65 -0.79 -5.06
C PHE A 87 -8.91 -0.65 -4.20
N MET A 88 -9.98 -0.09 -4.77
CA MET A 88 -11.24 0.08 -4.06
C MET A 88 -11.91 -1.24 -3.70
N ALA A 89 -11.79 -2.26 -4.56
CA ALA A 89 -12.28 -3.60 -4.26
C ALA A 89 -11.54 -4.21 -3.07
N GLY A 90 -10.21 -4.09 -3.01
CA GLY A 90 -9.40 -4.57 -1.88
C GLY A 90 -9.69 -3.81 -0.59
N TYR A 91 -9.76 -2.48 -0.66
CA TYR A 91 -10.05 -1.62 0.50
C TYR A 91 -11.41 -1.92 1.14
N ARG A 92 -12.41 -2.31 0.35
CA ARG A 92 -13.76 -2.65 0.85
C ARG A 92 -13.88 -4.07 1.38
N LEU A 93 -13.00 -4.98 0.95
CA LEU A 93 -13.03 -6.37 1.38
C LEU A 93 -12.59 -6.52 2.84
N GLU A 94 -11.59 -5.73 3.23
CA GLU A 94 -11.10 -5.70 4.61
C GLU A 94 -12.10 -4.92 5.49
N SER A 95 -12.76 -5.61 6.43
CA SER A 95 -13.84 -5.04 7.27
C SER A 95 -13.31 -4.35 8.52
#